data_AF-A0A1G5R194-F1
#
_entry.id   AF-A0A1G5R194-F1
#
_cell.length_a   1.000
_cell.length_b   1.000
_cell.length_c   1.000
_cell.angle_alpha   90.00
_cell.angle_beta   90.00
_cell.angle_gamma   90.00
#
_symmetry.space_group_name_H-M   'P 1'
#
loop_
_entity.id
_entity.type
_entity.pdbx_description
1 polymer ?
#
loop_
_entity_poly.entity_id
_entity_poly.type
_entity_poly.pdbx_seq_one_letter_code
_entity_poly.pdbx_strand_id
1 'polypeptide(L)'
;MRLLSAATGLIFIGLFSLPATADTLTMPPKDRAPTERVEVEIEMPAKGMSMRQVEKRFGPPEQKAAPVGDPPITRWKYDDFTVYFEHQYVIHSVLNR
;
A
#
# COMPACT_ATOMS: atom_id res chain seq x y z
N MET A 1 8.45 4.26 -79.49
CA MET A 1 7.54 3.41 -78.70
C MET A 1 7.59 3.91 -77.27
N ARG A 2 6.44 4.35 -76.75
CA ARG A 2 6.28 5.06 -75.47
C ARG A 2 6.76 4.21 -74.29
N LEU A 3 7.15 4.85 -73.18
CA LEU A 3 6.50 4.66 -71.86
C LEU A 3 7.05 5.67 -70.83
N LEU A 4 6.12 6.31 -70.12
CA LEU A 4 6.28 7.16 -68.93
C LEU A 4 6.96 6.40 -67.78
N SER A 5 7.66 7.12 -66.88
CA SER A 5 7.59 6.99 -65.40
C SER A 5 8.60 7.97 -64.77
N ALA A 6 8.17 9.03 -64.07
CA ALA A 6 7.60 9.09 -62.73
C ALA A 6 8.68 9.40 -61.67
N ALA A 7 8.46 10.51 -60.97
CA ALA A 7 9.20 10.97 -59.80
C ALA A 7 9.32 9.87 -58.74
N THR A 8 10.42 9.87 -57.97
CA THR A 8 10.41 9.62 -56.51
C THR A 8 11.78 9.98 -55.94
N GLY A 9 11.83 10.97 -55.05
CA GLY A 9 13.02 11.32 -54.29
C GLY A 9 13.37 10.24 -53.27
N LEU A 10 14.66 10.09 -52.99
CA LEU A 10 15.15 9.25 -51.89
C LEU A 10 15.82 10.16 -50.86
N ILE A 11 15.02 10.69 -49.93
CA ILE A 11 15.54 11.25 -48.68
C ILE A 11 15.90 10.05 -47.81
N PHE A 12 17.19 9.80 -47.65
CA PHE A 12 17.71 8.84 -46.66
C PHE A 12 17.53 9.46 -45.28
N ILE A 13 16.39 9.21 -44.63
CA ILE A 13 16.18 9.55 -43.21
C ILE A 13 16.95 8.51 -42.40
N GLY A 14 18.19 8.84 -42.04
CA GLY A 14 18.98 8.08 -41.09
C GLY A 14 18.26 8.08 -39.73
N LEU A 15 17.84 6.90 -39.28
CA LEU A 15 17.25 6.70 -37.96
C LEU A 15 18.35 6.86 -36.90
N PHE A 16 18.60 8.09 -36.47
CA PHE A 16 19.50 8.38 -35.36
C PHE A 16 18.80 7.99 -34.05
N SER A 17 19.16 6.83 -33.49
CA SER A 17 18.78 6.47 -32.12
C SER A 17 19.56 7.35 -31.13
N LEU A 18 18.88 8.33 -30.54
CA LEU A 18 19.41 9.10 -29.42
C LEU A 18 19.42 8.21 -28.17
N PRO A 19 20.55 8.11 -27.44
CA PRO A 19 20.57 7.43 -26.16
C PRO A 19 19.73 8.23 -25.16
N ALA A 20 18.71 7.60 -24.58
CA ALA A 20 17.92 8.18 -23.50
C ALA A 20 18.76 8.14 -22.20
N THR A 21 19.07 9.31 -21.65
CA THR A 21 19.67 9.44 -20.31
C THR A 21 18.56 9.54 -19.27
N ALA A 22 18.57 8.66 -18.27
CA ALA A 22 17.68 8.74 -17.12
C ALA A 22 18.45 9.30 -15.92
N ASP A 23 17.87 10.29 -15.26
CA ASP A 23 18.42 10.81 -14.01
C ASP A 23 18.06 9.88 -12.84
N THR A 24 19.06 9.54 -12.03
CA THR A 24 18.86 8.82 -10.77
C THR A 24 18.73 9.83 -9.64
N LEU A 25 17.50 10.02 -9.14
CA LEU A 25 17.24 10.78 -7.92
C LEU A 25 17.56 9.91 -6.71
N THR A 26 18.70 10.16 -6.07
CA THR A 26 19.04 9.56 -4.78
C THR A 26 18.20 10.21 -3.70
N MET A 27 17.29 9.44 -3.07
CA MET A 27 16.60 9.90 -1.87
C MET A 27 17.65 10.09 -0.76
N PRO A 28 17.70 11.26 -0.09
CA PRO A 28 18.54 11.39 1.09
C PRO A 28 18.13 10.31 2.10
N PRO A 29 19.09 9.77 2.87
CA PRO A 29 18.75 8.90 3.98
C PRO A 29 17.65 9.59 4.77
N LYS A 30 16.58 8.87 5.08
CA LYS A 30 15.63 9.36 6.06
C LYS A 30 16.40 9.37 7.37
N ASP A 31 17.13 10.45 7.62
CA ASP A 31 17.62 10.82 8.93
C ASP A 31 16.36 10.92 9.76
N ARG A 32 15.99 9.79 10.36
CA ARG A 32 15.09 9.77 11.49
C ARG A 32 15.82 10.67 12.45
N ALA A 33 15.40 11.94 12.55
CA ALA A 33 15.69 12.73 13.73
C ALA A 33 15.57 11.78 14.93
N PRO A 34 16.50 11.80 15.90
CA PRO A 34 16.30 11.09 17.15
C PRO A 34 15.07 11.73 17.78
N THR A 35 13.91 11.26 17.35
CA THR A 35 12.70 11.48 18.10
C THR A 35 12.92 10.49 19.20
N GLU A 36 13.30 10.98 20.37
CA GLU A 36 12.95 10.36 21.64
C GLU A 36 11.42 10.25 21.68
N ARG A 37 10.84 9.44 20.78
CA ARG A 37 9.55 8.86 21.03
C ARG A 37 9.89 7.76 21.99
N VAL A 38 9.53 7.97 23.24
CA VAL A 38 9.07 6.86 24.05
C VAL A 38 7.90 6.27 23.26
N GLU A 39 8.19 5.42 22.27
CA GLU A 39 7.18 4.60 21.61
C GLU A 39 6.72 3.66 22.71
N VAL A 40 5.63 4.02 23.38
CA VAL A 40 4.89 3.08 24.19
C VAL A 40 4.50 1.98 23.22
N GLU A 41 5.16 0.84 23.32
CA GLU A 41 4.89 -0.31 22.46
C GLU A 41 3.56 -0.90 22.91
N ILE A 42 2.47 -0.35 22.36
CA ILE A 42 1.13 -0.86 22.60
C ILE A 42 1.02 -2.19 21.87
N GLU A 43 0.80 -3.24 22.64
CA GLU A 43 0.58 -4.57 22.10
C GLU A 43 -0.73 -4.60 21.29
N MET A 44 -0.68 -5.05 20.04
CA MET A 44 -1.85 -5.16 19.17
C MET A 44 -2.10 -6.60 18.74
N PRO A 45 -3.35 -6.97 18.44
CA PRO A 45 -3.66 -8.27 17.85
C PRO A 45 -2.87 -8.53 16.57
N ALA A 46 -2.20 -9.68 16.52
CA ALA A 46 -1.50 -10.14 15.33
C ALA A 46 -2.47 -10.60 14.24
N LYS A 47 -2.07 -10.48 12.97
CA LYS A 47 -2.81 -11.00 11.81
C LYS A 47 -3.10 -12.50 12.00
N GLY A 48 -4.31 -12.92 11.67
CA GLY A 48 -4.78 -14.31 11.79
C GLY A 48 -5.31 -14.70 13.17
N MET A 49 -5.18 -13.83 14.19
CA MET A 49 -5.83 -14.07 15.48
C MET A 49 -7.36 -14.09 15.31
N SER A 50 -8.05 -15.02 15.96
CA SER A 50 -9.52 -15.06 15.94
C SER A 50 -10.14 -14.01 16.85
N MET A 51 -11.36 -13.53 16.54
CA MET A 51 -12.13 -12.63 17.41
C MET A 51 -12.15 -13.09 18.87
N ARG A 52 -12.35 -14.39 19.12
CA ARG A 52 -12.33 -14.97 20.47
C ARG A 52 -10.96 -14.83 21.15
N GLN A 53 -9.87 -15.04 20.40
CA GLN A 53 -8.51 -14.86 20.95
C GLN A 53 -8.22 -13.39 21.23
N VAL A 54 -8.69 -12.48 20.37
CA VAL A 54 -8.57 -11.04 20.60
C VAL A 54 -9.30 -10.65 21.88
N GLU A 55 -10.58 -11.03 22.02
CA GLU A 55 -11.38 -10.71 23.20
C GLU A 55 -10.81 -11.35 24.48
N LYS A 56 -10.24 -12.55 24.39
CA LYS A 56 -9.56 -13.22 25.51
C LYS A 56 -8.28 -12.50 25.96
N ARG A 57 -7.50 -11.94 25.03
CA ARG A 57 -6.19 -11.34 25.31
C ARG A 57 -6.27 -9.85 25.62
N PHE A 58 -7.14 -9.13 24.94
CA PHE A 58 -7.25 -7.67 25.01
C PHE A 58 -8.53 -7.19 25.70
N GLY A 59 -9.43 -8.10 26.09
CA GLY A 59 -10.73 -7.77 26.66
C GLY A 59 -11.79 -7.42 25.60
N PRO A 60 -13.01 -7.08 26.05
CA PRO A 60 -14.06 -6.64 25.15
C PRO A 60 -13.71 -5.27 24.54
N PRO A 61 -14.01 -5.04 23.26
CA PRO A 61 -13.83 -3.72 22.63
C PRO A 61 -14.89 -2.72 23.12
N GLU A 62 -14.56 -1.43 23.07
CA GLU A 62 -15.50 -0.34 23.34
C GLU A 62 -16.66 -0.31 22.33
N GLN A 63 -16.36 -0.63 21.06
CA GLN A 63 -17.35 -0.62 19.98
C GLN A 63 -17.11 -1.76 19.00
N LYS A 64 -18.18 -2.50 18.67
CA LYS A 64 -18.23 -3.48 17.57
C LYS A 64 -19.08 -2.90 16.44
N ALA A 65 -18.47 -2.56 15.31
CA ALA A 65 -19.21 -2.13 14.12
C ALA A 65 -19.82 -3.34 13.39
N ALA A 66 -20.97 -3.14 12.75
CA ALA A 66 -21.56 -4.17 11.90
C ALA A 66 -20.63 -4.51 10.70
N PRO A 67 -20.64 -5.76 10.22
CA PRO A 67 -19.87 -6.15 9.04
C PRO A 67 -20.34 -5.38 7.78
N VAL A 68 -19.41 -5.01 6.91
CA VAL A 68 -19.70 -4.34 5.61
C VAL A 68 -18.91 -5.03 4.49
N GLY A 69 -19.55 -5.18 3.32
CA GLY A 69 -18.92 -5.67 2.09
C GLY A 69 -18.93 -7.18 1.90
N ASP A 70 -18.29 -7.63 0.82
CA ASP A 70 -18.01 -9.02 0.49
C ASP A 70 -16.55 -9.12 -0.05
N PRO A 71 -15.61 -9.76 0.68
CA PRO A 71 -15.82 -10.46 1.94
C PRO A 71 -16.17 -9.50 3.11
N PRO A 72 -16.90 -9.98 4.14
CA PRO A 72 -17.41 -9.13 5.20
C PRO A 72 -16.28 -8.63 6.10
N ILE A 73 -16.15 -7.31 6.23
CA ILE A 73 -15.17 -6.68 7.12
C ILE A 73 -15.86 -6.13 8.37
N THR A 74 -15.44 -6.62 9.53
CA THR A 74 -15.88 -6.16 10.85
C THR A 74 -14.80 -5.31 11.50
N ARG A 75 -15.18 -4.22 12.16
CA ARG A 75 -14.23 -3.35 12.89
C ARG A 75 -14.57 -3.31 14.37
N TRP A 76 -13.60 -3.62 15.21
CA TRP A 76 -13.67 -3.42 16.66
C TRP A 76 -12.76 -2.29 17.07
N LYS A 77 -13.24 -1.41 17.95
CA LYS A 77 -12.45 -0.31 18.53
C LYS A 77 -12.11 -0.61 19.98
N TYR A 78 -10.84 -0.44 20.31
CA TYR A 78 -10.30 -0.34 21.66
C TYR A 78 -9.79 1.09 21.85
N ASP A 79 -9.50 1.44 23.10
CA ASP A 79 -9.03 2.77 23.52
C ASP A 79 -7.84 3.23 22.66
N ASP A 80 -6.81 2.39 22.55
CA ASP A 80 -5.54 2.74 21.88
C ASP A 80 -5.44 2.29 20.42
N PHE A 81 -6.29 1.34 19.98
CA PHE A 81 -6.19 0.77 18.64
C PHE A 81 -7.52 0.26 18.10
N THR A 82 -7.56 0.08 16.79
CA THR A 82 -8.69 -0.45 16.04
C THR A 82 -8.28 -1.73 15.32
N VAL A 83 -9.09 -2.78 15.46
CA VAL A 83 -8.86 -4.10 14.84
C VAL A 83 -9.88 -4.34 13.73
N TYR A 84 -9.38 -4.79 12.58
CA TYR A 84 -10.17 -5.15 11.42
C TYR A 84 -10.13 -6.66 11.24
N PHE A 85 -11.32 -7.24 11.07
CA PHE A 85 -11.51 -8.66 10.86
C PHE A 85 -12.16 -8.90 9.51
N GLU A 86 -11.70 -9.94 8.82
CA GLU A 86 -12.48 -10.59 7.77
C GLU A 86 -13.05 -11.88 8.35
N HIS A 87 -14.36 -12.07 8.25
CA HIS A 87 -15.06 -13.11 9.02
C HIS A 87 -14.68 -13.03 10.51
N GLN A 88 -14.05 -14.08 11.07
CA GLN A 88 -13.60 -14.11 12.46
C GLN A 88 -12.11 -13.81 12.67
N TYR A 89 -11.33 -13.51 11.63
CA TYR A 89 -9.87 -13.44 11.72
C TYR A 89 -9.34 -12.02 11.50
N VAL A 90 -8.36 -11.62 12.32
CA VAL A 90 -7.69 -10.33 12.20
C VAL A 90 -6.98 -10.24 10.85
N ILE A 91 -7.31 -9.20 10.08
CA ILE A 91 -6.58 -8.84 8.87
C ILE A 91 -5.65 -7.66 9.10
N HIS A 92 -5.99 -6.75 10.03
CA HIS A 92 -5.17 -5.57 10.34
C HIS A 92 -5.48 -4.98 11.72
N SER A 93 -4.49 -4.33 12.33
CA SER A 93 -4.61 -3.61 13.61
C SER A 93 -3.91 -2.26 13.45
N VAL A 94 -4.57 -1.18 13.85
CA VAL A 94 -4.13 0.21 13.61
C VAL A 94 -4.18 0.98 14.92
N LEU A 95 -3.09 1.65 15.29
CA LEU A 95 -3.08 2.59 16.42
C LEU A 95 -4.02 3.76 16.17
N ASN A 96 -4.82 4.10 17.18
CA ASN A 96 -5.58 5.33 17.20
C ASN A 96 -4.58 6.50 17.38
N ARG A 97 -4.73 7.57 16.61
CA ARG A 97 -3.88 8.78 16.66
C ARG A 97 -4.72 10.01 16.90
#